data_AF-A0A942CIY3-F1
#
_entry.id   AF-A0A942CIY3-F1
#
_cell.length_a   1.000
_cell.length_b   1.000
_cell.length_c   1.000
_cell.angle_alpha   90.00
_cell.angle_beta   90.00
_cell.angle_gamma   90.00
#
_symmetry.space_group_name_H-M   'P 1'
#
loop_
_entity.id
_entity.type
_entity.pdbx_description
1 polymer ?
#
loop_
_entity_poly.entity_id
_entity_poly.type
_entity_poly.pdbx_seq_one_letter_code
_entity_poly.pdbx_strand_id
1 'polypeptide(L)'
;MRVLAVSAFAAVCLMGCPVLRAQDTGEPPAVNPLSGNAVAIQTGMGLFRSRCADCHGMDARGVRGPDLTQVWASGRTDGGLFRTLRRGIPGTEMPSVGPRTPDDEVWKILAYLKTLAAPTATDVVAGNSQNGERVFRTQCAGCHRANGTGGRLGPDLSRIGIARARNAIVRRVRGATEDFLDGYEPVIITLKNGQTVRGVRKNGDLFSVQIMDGRERIQGYLRADVKDVQPGKQSAMPVFGPERLSESDLNDLLAYLGTLKGFDPSVK
;
A
#
# COMPACT_ATOMS: atom_id res chain seq x y z
N MET A 1 54.17 32.97 68.77
CA MET A 1 54.41 33.37 67.37
C MET A 1 54.13 32.15 66.51
N ARG A 2 52.87 31.95 66.06
CA ARG A 2 52.42 32.17 64.66
C ARG A 2 53.38 31.58 63.61
N VAL A 3 53.01 30.76 62.62
CA VAL A 3 51.78 30.06 62.23
C VAL A 3 52.16 29.25 60.95
N LEU A 4 51.62 28.03 60.83
CA LEU A 4 51.29 27.22 59.63
C LEU A 4 52.34 26.92 58.54
N ALA A 5 52.64 25.62 58.42
CA ALA A 5 53.10 24.97 57.20
C ALA A 5 51.93 24.81 56.21
N VAL A 6 52.12 25.25 54.97
CA VAL A 6 51.13 25.12 53.88
C VAL A 6 51.58 23.96 52.99
N SER A 7 50.91 22.82 53.14
CA SER A 7 51.04 21.66 52.25
C SER A 7 50.20 21.86 50.99
N ALA A 8 50.80 21.51 49.86
CA ALA A 8 50.20 21.54 48.53
C ALA A 8 49.04 20.55 48.41
N PHE A 9 47.92 21.00 47.83
CA PHE A 9 46.93 20.14 47.18
C PHE A 9 46.45 20.84 45.90
N ALA A 10 46.94 20.38 44.76
CA ALA A 10 46.38 20.72 43.47
C ALA A 10 45.06 19.94 43.30
N ALA A 11 43.93 20.63 43.44
CA ALA A 11 42.62 20.09 43.14
C ALA A 11 42.43 20.05 41.61
N VAL A 12 42.65 18.89 41.00
CA VAL A 12 42.21 18.60 39.64
C VAL A 12 40.69 18.44 39.68
N CYS A 13 39.96 19.49 39.30
CA CYS A 13 38.52 19.41 39.02
C CYS A 13 38.29 18.63 37.73
N LEU A 14 38.18 17.30 37.83
CA LEU A 14 37.53 16.47 36.82
C LEU A 14 36.03 16.82 36.83
N MET A 15 35.63 17.79 36.02
CA MET A 15 34.24 17.97 35.64
C MET A 15 33.81 16.75 34.82
N GLY A 16 33.32 15.72 35.51
CA GLY A 16 32.63 14.60 34.89
C GLY A 16 31.38 15.13 34.19
N CYS A 17 31.40 15.13 32.86
CA CYS A 17 30.17 15.23 32.07
C CYS A 17 29.26 14.06 32.50
N PRO A 18 28.03 14.30 32.97
CA PRO A 18 27.10 13.22 33.20
C PRO A 18 26.74 12.69 31.81
N VAL A 19 27.32 11.56 31.44
CA VAL A 19 26.84 10.78 30.30
C VAL A 19 25.45 10.31 30.71
N LEU A 20 24.44 11.03 30.24
CA LEU A 20 23.04 10.62 30.31
C LEU A 20 22.96 9.27 29.58
N ARG A 21 23.02 8.17 30.34
CA ARG A 21 22.62 6.86 29.83
C ARG A 21 21.12 6.94 29.59
N ALA A 22 20.74 7.14 28.32
CA ALA A 22 19.40 6.85 27.87
C ALA A 22 19.09 5.40 28.29
N GLN A 23 18.08 5.22 29.13
CA GLN A 23 17.57 3.90 29.46
C GLN A 23 16.86 3.37 28.21
N ASP A 24 17.51 2.46 27.50
CA ASP A 24 16.88 1.66 26.46
C ASP A 24 15.85 0.76 27.15
N THR A 25 14.57 1.12 27.08
CA THR A 25 13.49 0.44 27.81
C THR A 25 13.17 -0.95 27.26
N GLY A 26 13.90 -1.44 26.24
CA GLY A 26 13.68 -2.76 25.63
C GLY A 26 12.30 -2.91 24.99
N GLU A 27 11.52 -1.84 24.90
CA GLU A 27 10.19 -1.86 24.33
C GLU A 27 10.25 -1.43 22.86
N PRO A 28 9.76 -2.27 21.92
CA PRO A 28 9.79 -1.91 20.50
C PRO A 28 9.01 -0.61 20.27
N PRO A 29 9.48 0.27 19.35
CA PRO A 29 8.79 1.51 19.04
C PRO A 29 7.31 1.26 18.71
N ALA A 30 6.46 2.19 19.13
CA ALA A 30 5.01 2.10 18.93
C ALA A 30 4.61 2.01 17.45
N VAL A 31 5.44 2.58 16.58
CA VAL A 31 5.30 2.61 15.12
C VAL A 31 6.51 1.93 14.49
N ASN A 32 6.29 1.19 13.42
CA ASN A 32 7.37 0.56 12.66
C ASN A 32 8.31 1.63 12.07
N PRO A 33 9.61 1.66 12.44
CA PRO A 33 10.56 2.65 11.96
C PRO A 33 10.90 2.51 10.46
N LEU A 34 10.58 1.38 9.85
CA LEU A 34 10.80 1.08 8.43
C LEU A 34 9.53 1.21 7.58
N SER A 35 8.44 1.71 8.16
CA SER A 35 7.19 1.92 7.43
C SER A 35 7.39 2.84 6.22
N GLY A 36 6.87 2.43 5.06
CA GLY A 36 6.96 3.20 3.81
C GLY A 36 8.32 3.13 3.09
N ASN A 37 9.36 2.54 3.68
CA ASN A 37 10.65 2.38 3.02
C ASN A 37 10.59 1.26 1.96
N ALA A 38 10.75 1.62 0.68
CA ALA A 38 10.59 0.69 -0.44
C ALA A 38 11.55 -0.53 -0.39
N VAL A 39 12.81 -0.31 -0.01
CA VAL A 39 13.81 -1.40 0.11
C VAL A 39 13.47 -2.32 1.27
N ALA A 40 13.02 -1.76 2.39
CA ALA A 40 12.58 -2.53 3.55
C ALA A 40 11.34 -3.38 3.23
N ILE A 41 10.38 -2.80 2.51
CA ILE A 41 9.16 -3.50 2.04
C ILE A 41 9.54 -4.66 1.11
N GLN A 42 10.39 -4.42 0.12
CA GLN A 42 10.81 -5.48 -0.82
C GLN A 42 11.54 -6.61 -0.11
N THR A 43 12.44 -6.28 0.83
CA THR A 43 13.15 -7.28 1.64
C THR A 43 12.17 -8.04 2.54
N GLY A 44 11.24 -7.33 3.17
CA GLY A 44 10.18 -7.88 4.01
C GLY A 44 9.27 -8.84 3.27
N MET A 45 8.94 -8.56 2.01
CA MET A 45 8.19 -9.47 1.14
C MET A 45 8.92 -10.81 0.96
N GLY A 46 10.23 -10.78 0.70
CA GLY A 46 11.03 -12.00 0.56
C GLY A 46 11.08 -12.82 1.85
N LEU A 47 11.25 -12.15 2.99
CA LEU A 47 11.24 -12.79 4.31
C LEU A 47 9.87 -13.39 4.65
N PHE A 48 8.78 -12.66 4.39
CA PHE A 48 7.43 -13.16 4.61
C PHE A 48 7.11 -14.39 3.75
N ARG A 49 7.43 -14.31 2.45
CA ARG A 49 7.19 -15.42 1.52
C ARG A 49 7.96 -16.69 1.88
N SER A 50 9.19 -16.55 2.38
CA SER A 50 10.03 -17.69 2.75
C SER A 50 9.70 -18.30 4.12
N ARG A 51 9.09 -17.55 5.04
CA ARG A 51 8.91 -17.99 6.43
C ARG A 51 7.46 -18.06 6.93
N CYS A 52 6.54 -17.35 6.29
CA CYS A 52 5.17 -17.15 6.80
C CYS A 52 4.07 -17.57 5.81
N ALA A 53 4.35 -17.51 4.50
CA ALA A 53 3.34 -17.75 3.46
C ALA A 53 2.78 -19.18 3.44
N ASP A 54 3.51 -20.18 3.92
CA ASP A 54 3.00 -21.56 4.00
C ASP A 54 1.75 -21.68 4.89
N CYS A 55 1.65 -20.82 5.93
CA CYS A 55 0.49 -20.78 6.81
C CYS A 55 -0.50 -19.69 6.38
N HIS A 56 0.02 -18.51 6.10
CA HIS A 56 -0.76 -17.29 5.93
C HIS A 56 -1.08 -16.96 4.47
N GLY A 57 -0.65 -17.78 3.51
CA GLY A 57 -0.81 -17.53 2.08
C GLY A 57 0.18 -16.51 1.52
N MET A 58 0.46 -16.59 0.21
CA MET A 58 1.35 -15.65 -0.47
C MET A 58 0.80 -14.22 -0.52
N ASP A 59 -0.51 -14.07 -0.39
CA ASP A 59 -1.24 -12.81 -0.31
C ASP A 59 -1.63 -12.41 1.12
N ALA A 60 -1.13 -13.16 2.12
CA ALA A 60 -1.38 -12.97 3.55
C ALA A 60 -2.84 -13.14 4.00
N ARG A 61 -3.73 -13.72 3.18
CA ARG A 61 -5.16 -13.92 3.50
C ARG A 61 -5.50 -15.17 4.28
N GLY A 62 -4.50 -15.98 4.62
CA GLY A 62 -4.66 -17.22 5.37
C GLY A 62 -4.85 -18.44 4.47
N VAL A 63 -4.26 -19.56 4.89
CA VAL A 63 -4.46 -20.90 4.32
C VAL A 63 -4.84 -21.85 5.45
N ARG A 64 -3.88 -22.10 6.35
CA ARG A 64 -4.09 -22.78 7.63
C ARG A 64 -3.93 -21.85 8.83
N GLY A 65 -3.15 -20.78 8.65
CA GLY A 65 -3.06 -19.65 9.58
C GLY A 65 -4.10 -18.57 9.25
N PRO A 66 -4.37 -17.64 10.18
CA PRO A 66 -5.36 -16.57 10.00
C PRO A 66 -4.98 -15.55 8.93
N ASP A 67 -5.99 -14.81 8.45
CA ASP A 67 -5.84 -13.64 7.58
C ASP A 67 -5.08 -12.52 8.30
N LEU A 68 -3.88 -12.22 7.82
CA LEU A 68 -3.02 -11.18 8.38
C LEU A 68 -3.32 -9.79 7.82
N THR A 69 -4.11 -9.68 6.75
CA THR A 69 -4.51 -8.36 6.22
C THR A 69 -5.38 -7.61 7.23
N GLN A 70 -6.13 -8.31 8.08
CA GLN A 70 -7.07 -7.70 9.03
C GLN A 70 -6.46 -7.33 10.39
N VAL A 71 -5.19 -7.67 10.66
CA VAL A 71 -4.65 -7.57 12.04
C VAL A 71 -4.65 -6.14 12.56
N TRP A 72 -4.35 -5.16 11.71
CA TRP A 72 -4.44 -3.75 12.10
C TRP A 72 -5.88 -3.28 12.24
N ALA A 73 -6.79 -3.75 11.38
CA ALA A 73 -8.22 -3.43 11.49
C ALA A 73 -8.82 -3.97 12.80
N SER A 74 -8.26 -5.06 13.35
CA SER A 74 -8.62 -5.60 14.68
C SER A 74 -8.04 -4.81 15.87
N GLY A 75 -7.33 -3.70 15.63
CA GLY A 75 -6.75 -2.84 16.66
C GLY A 75 -5.35 -3.26 17.13
N ARG A 76 -4.66 -4.15 16.42
CA ARG A 76 -3.26 -4.50 16.74
C ARG A 76 -2.32 -3.35 16.36
N THR A 77 -1.31 -3.13 17.20
CA THR A 77 -0.27 -2.12 16.99
C THR A 77 1.00 -2.75 16.41
N ASP A 78 1.84 -1.93 15.76
CA ASP A 78 3.10 -2.38 15.17
C ASP A 78 4.01 -3.02 16.23
N GLY A 79 4.20 -2.37 17.39
CA GLY A 79 4.96 -2.95 18.51
C GLY A 79 4.35 -4.23 19.07
N GLY A 80 3.02 -4.36 19.09
CA GLY A 80 2.33 -5.58 19.50
C GLY A 80 2.55 -6.75 18.53
N LEU A 81 2.49 -6.46 17.22
CA LEU A 81 2.76 -7.44 16.18
C LEU A 81 4.24 -7.83 16.16
N PHE A 82 5.14 -6.89 16.36
CA PHE A 82 6.57 -7.16 16.50
C PHE A 82 6.85 -8.18 17.62
N ARG A 83 6.25 -7.96 18.80
CA ARG A 83 6.35 -8.91 19.92
C ARG A 83 5.75 -10.27 19.58
N THR A 84 4.64 -10.27 18.85
CA THR A 84 3.99 -11.51 18.40
C THR A 84 4.91 -12.31 17.48
N LEU A 85 5.53 -11.68 16.48
CA LEU A 85 6.50 -12.35 15.60
C LEU A 85 7.72 -12.83 16.39
N ARG A 86 8.22 -12.02 17.33
CA ARG A 86 9.38 -12.38 18.16
C ARG A 86 9.13 -13.57 19.06
N ARG A 87 7.97 -13.66 19.68
CA ARG A 87 7.66 -14.69 20.68
C ARG A 87 6.92 -15.89 20.09
N GLY A 88 6.35 -15.75 18.89
CA GLY A 88 5.32 -16.65 18.41
C GLY A 88 4.05 -16.51 19.25
N ILE A 89 3.09 -17.41 19.05
CA ILE A 89 1.88 -17.49 19.87
C ILE A 89 1.91 -18.82 20.62
N PRO A 90 2.18 -18.83 21.95
CA PRO A 90 2.22 -20.06 22.74
C PRO A 90 0.94 -20.88 22.61
N GLY A 91 1.08 -22.20 22.52
CA GLY A 91 -0.06 -23.11 22.34
C GLY A 91 -0.64 -23.14 20.92
N THR A 92 0.03 -22.53 19.94
CA THR A 92 -0.36 -22.59 18.53
C THR A 92 0.82 -23.00 17.64
N GLU A 93 0.55 -23.26 16.36
CA GLU A 93 1.57 -23.54 15.36
C GLU A 93 2.39 -22.31 14.95
N MET A 94 2.01 -21.09 15.37
CA MET A 94 2.71 -19.86 14.99
C MET A 94 4.05 -19.76 15.71
N PRO A 95 5.19 -19.95 15.02
CA PRO A 95 6.48 -20.03 15.66
C PRO A 95 7.03 -18.65 16.02
N SER A 96 7.99 -18.63 16.94
CA SER A 96 8.89 -17.49 17.08
C SER A 96 9.81 -17.41 15.86
N VAL A 97 10.13 -16.20 15.40
CA VAL A 97 11.20 -16.00 14.40
C VAL A 97 12.61 -16.33 14.91
N GLY A 98 12.74 -16.70 16.19
CA GLY A 98 13.98 -17.12 16.82
C GLY A 98 14.85 -15.94 17.31
N PRO A 99 15.73 -16.18 18.29
CA PRO A 99 16.55 -15.13 18.90
C PRO A 99 17.68 -14.60 17.98
N ARG A 100 18.04 -15.35 16.93
CA ARG A 100 19.12 -14.97 16.00
C ARG A 100 18.68 -14.11 14.83
N THR A 101 17.37 -14.08 14.53
CA THR A 101 16.83 -13.16 13.52
C THR A 101 17.10 -11.73 14.02
N PRO A 102 17.61 -10.80 13.21
CA PRO A 102 17.74 -9.39 13.60
C PRO A 102 16.40 -8.65 13.72
N ASP A 103 16.29 -7.64 14.59
CA ASP A 103 15.02 -6.90 14.80
C ASP A 103 14.56 -6.15 13.55
N ASP A 104 15.49 -5.66 12.74
CA ASP A 104 15.19 -5.00 11.48
C ASP A 104 14.53 -5.94 10.47
N GLU A 105 14.82 -7.26 10.49
CA GLU A 105 14.09 -8.23 9.67
C GLU A 105 12.61 -8.33 10.06
N VAL A 106 12.31 -8.31 11.36
CA VAL A 106 10.93 -8.32 11.85
C VAL A 106 10.21 -7.04 11.42
N TRP A 107 10.87 -5.90 11.53
CA TRP A 107 10.33 -4.62 11.07
C TRP A 107 10.11 -4.57 9.55
N LYS A 108 11.00 -5.18 8.75
CA LYS A 108 10.83 -5.31 7.30
C LYS A 108 9.61 -6.16 6.97
N ILE A 109 9.41 -7.31 7.64
CA ILE A 109 8.21 -8.15 7.46
C ILE A 109 6.95 -7.35 7.78
N LEU A 110 6.92 -6.62 8.89
CA LEU A 110 5.78 -5.78 9.26
C LEU A 110 5.55 -4.63 8.28
N ALA A 111 6.62 -4.04 7.72
CA ALA A 111 6.51 -2.97 6.73
C ALA A 111 5.85 -3.50 5.44
N TYR A 112 6.19 -4.71 5.01
CA TYR A 112 5.53 -5.39 3.91
C TYR A 112 4.06 -5.75 4.24
N LEU A 113 3.80 -6.36 5.39
CA LEU A 113 2.43 -6.70 5.79
C LEU A 113 1.52 -5.46 5.85
N LYS A 114 2.06 -4.29 6.24
CA LYS A 114 1.34 -3.02 6.22
C LYS A 114 0.92 -2.57 4.81
N THR A 115 1.58 -3.03 3.74
CA THR A 115 1.13 -2.74 2.36
C THR A 115 -0.06 -3.60 1.94
N LEU A 116 -0.30 -4.72 2.64
CA LEU A 116 -1.42 -5.64 2.42
C LEU A 116 -2.58 -5.42 3.40
N ALA A 117 -2.35 -4.64 4.46
CA ALA A 117 -3.31 -4.44 5.54
C ALA A 117 -4.63 -3.82 5.04
N ALA A 118 -5.74 -4.37 5.48
CA ALA A 118 -7.04 -3.73 5.34
C ALA A 118 -7.01 -2.35 6.04
N PRO A 119 -7.76 -1.36 5.51
CA PRO A 119 -7.91 -0.06 6.14
C PRO A 119 -8.31 -0.19 7.62
N THR A 120 -7.64 0.54 8.51
CA THR A 120 -8.03 0.57 9.92
C THR A 120 -9.13 1.59 10.14
N ALA A 121 -10.04 1.35 11.09
CA ALA A 121 -11.01 2.37 11.52
C ALA A 121 -10.34 3.64 12.10
N THR A 122 -9.07 3.51 12.53
CA THR A 122 -8.20 4.60 13.02
C THR A 122 -7.40 5.30 11.93
N ASP A 123 -7.53 4.91 10.66
CA ASP A 123 -7.25 5.82 9.54
C ASP A 123 -8.36 6.87 9.52
N VAL A 124 -8.46 7.64 10.61
CA VAL A 124 -9.30 8.82 10.70
C VAL A 124 -8.97 9.60 9.45
N VAL A 125 -10.01 9.79 8.69
CA VAL A 125 -10.03 10.44 7.42
C VAL A 125 -9.55 11.88 7.62
N ALA A 126 -8.23 12.08 7.62
CA ALA A 126 -7.65 13.38 7.38
C ALA A 126 -8.02 13.71 5.94
N GLY A 127 -9.05 14.54 5.81
CA GLY A 127 -9.58 15.02 4.54
C GLY A 127 -11.09 15.27 4.59
N ASN A 128 -11.56 16.26 3.83
CA ASN A 128 -12.96 16.56 3.63
C ASN A 128 -13.55 15.64 2.55
N SER A 129 -14.43 14.71 2.93
CA SER A 129 -15.05 13.75 2.01
C SER A 129 -15.92 14.41 0.94
N GLN A 130 -16.58 15.53 1.24
CA GLN A 130 -17.39 16.28 0.26
C GLN A 130 -16.48 16.93 -0.80
N ASN A 131 -15.33 17.49 -0.37
CA ASN A 131 -14.33 17.97 -1.33
C ASN A 131 -13.73 16.81 -2.13
N GLY A 132 -13.46 15.69 -1.47
CA GLY A 132 -12.97 14.46 -2.10
C GLY A 132 -13.87 13.94 -3.20
N GLU A 133 -15.19 13.97 -2.98
CA GLU A 133 -16.18 13.62 -3.98
C GLU A 133 -16.13 14.56 -5.18
N ARG A 134 -15.99 15.87 -4.94
CA ARG A 134 -15.80 16.87 -6.01
C ARG A 134 -14.53 16.60 -6.82
N VAL A 135 -13.42 16.28 -6.17
CA VAL A 135 -12.17 15.89 -6.83
C VAL A 135 -12.38 14.61 -7.64
N PHE A 136 -13.03 13.59 -7.07
CA PHE A 136 -13.34 12.35 -7.76
C PHE A 136 -14.17 12.60 -9.03
N ARG A 137 -15.25 13.36 -8.92
CA ARG A 137 -16.13 13.70 -10.05
C ARG A 137 -15.41 14.44 -11.16
N THR A 138 -14.46 15.31 -10.84
CA THR A 138 -13.77 16.15 -11.82
C THR A 138 -12.56 15.46 -12.45
N GLN A 139 -11.83 14.66 -11.69
CA GLN A 139 -10.55 14.09 -12.13
C GLN A 139 -10.58 12.59 -12.39
N CYS A 140 -11.51 11.84 -11.81
CA CYS A 140 -11.50 10.38 -11.79
C CYS A 140 -12.73 9.76 -12.48
N ALA A 141 -13.90 10.38 -12.33
CA ALA A 141 -15.19 9.82 -12.77
C ALA A 141 -15.32 9.71 -14.30
N GLY A 142 -14.46 10.36 -15.08
CA GLY A 142 -14.39 10.16 -16.53
C GLY A 142 -13.94 8.76 -16.94
N CYS A 143 -13.30 8.01 -16.02
CA CYS A 143 -12.86 6.63 -16.26
C CYS A 143 -13.44 5.65 -15.24
N HIS A 144 -13.51 6.04 -13.97
CA HIS A 144 -13.95 5.19 -12.87
C HIS A 144 -15.42 5.38 -12.54
N ARG A 145 -16.03 4.31 -12.04
CA ARG A 145 -17.39 4.31 -11.49
C ARG A 145 -17.37 4.37 -9.97
N ALA A 146 -18.34 5.04 -9.39
CA ALA A 146 -18.69 4.94 -7.98
C ALA A 146 -20.23 5.04 -7.85
N ASN A 147 -20.83 4.10 -7.12
CA ASN A 147 -22.27 3.96 -6.91
C ASN A 147 -23.11 4.05 -8.20
N GLY A 148 -22.63 3.42 -9.28
CA GLY A 148 -23.32 3.42 -10.56
C GLY A 148 -23.04 4.64 -11.46
N THR A 149 -22.41 5.69 -10.94
CA THR A 149 -22.10 6.93 -11.68
C THR A 149 -20.63 6.97 -12.12
N GLY A 150 -20.36 7.47 -13.32
CA GLY A 150 -19.02 7.59 -13.91
C GLY A 150 -18.72 6.61 -15.04
N GLY A 151 -17.44 6.54 -15.44
CA GLY A 151 -16.97 5.80 -16.59
C GLY A 151 -16.94 4.27 -16.41
N ARG A 152 -16.51 3.55 -17.45
CA ARG A 152 -16.32 2.09 -17.53
C ARG A 152 -14.93 1.69 -18.01
N LEU A 153 -14.10 2.66 -18.38
CA LEU A 153 -12.73 2.41 -18.81
C LEU A 153 -11.88 1.85 -17.67
N GLY A 154 -12.03 2.45 -16.47
CA GLY A 154 -11.39 2.00 -15.23
C GLY A 154 -12.32 1.14 -14.37
N PRO A 155 -11.77 0.47 -13.34
CA PRO A 155 -12.54 -0.35 -12.41
C PRO A 155 -13.57 0.46 -11.61
N ASP A 156 -14.65 -0.21 -11.23
CA ASP A 156 -15.63 0.30 -10.28
C ASP A 156 -15.03 0.39 -8.88
N LEU A 157 -15.08 1.58 -8.29
CA LEU A 157 -14.49 1.91 -7.00
C LEU A 157 -15.54 1.96 -5.87
N SER A 158 -16.79 1.57 -6.12
CA SER A 158 -17.88 1.62 -5.12
C SER A 158 -17.57 0.85 -3.82
N ARG A 159 -16.63 -0.11 -3.85
CA ARG A 159 -16.19 -0.88 -2.67
C ARG A 159 -14.73 -0.67 -2.30
N ILE A 160 -14.08 0.35 -2.84
CA ILE A 160 -12.63 0.51 -2.72
C ILE A 160 -12.19 0.72 -1.26
N GLY A 161 -13.03 1.37 -0.44
CA GLY A 161 -12.76 1.68 0.97
C GLY A 161 -12.68 0.46 1.88
N ILE A 162 -13.16 -0.71 1.45
CA ILE A 162 -12.95 -2.00 2.14
C ILE A 162 -12.02 -2.94 1.36
N ALA A 163 -11.80 -2.70 0.07
CA ALA A 163 -11.05 -3.59 -0.80
C ALA A 163 -9.55 -3.29 -0.88
N ARG A 164 -9.12 -2.06 -0.53
CA ARG A 164 -7.72 -1.62 -0.63
C ARG A 164 -7.32 -0.71 0.53
N ALA A 165 -6.09 -0.90 0.98
CA ALA A 165 -5.41 -0.03 1.93
C ALA A 165 -5.24 1.40 1.39
N ARG A 166 -5.31 2.43 2.26
CA ARG A 166 -5.11 3.84 1.87
C ARG A 166 -3.77 4.06 1.14
N ASN A 167 -2.68 3.48 1.65
CA ASN A 167 -1.35 3.58 1.04
C ASN A 167 -1.26 2.91 -0.35
N ALA A 168 -2.00 1.82 -0.59
CA ALA A 168 -2.06 1.19 -1.90
C ALA A 168 -2.77 2.10 -2.93
N ILE A 169 -3.84 2.79 -2.51
CA ILE A 169 -4.53 3.78 -3.34
C ILE A 169 -3.60 4.96 -3.66
N VAL A 170 -2.90 5.50 -2.65
CA VAL A 170 -1.91 6.59 -2.83
C VAL A 170 -0.85 6.20 -3.86
N ARG A 171 -0.22 5.02 -3.68
CA ARG A 171 0.80 4.52 -4.60
C ARG A 171 0.26 4.46 -6.03
N ARG A 172 -0.96 3.94 -6.23
CA ARG A 172 -1.57 3.86 -7.56
C ARG A 172 -1.83 5.23 -8.18
N VAL A 173 -2.40 6.17 -7.41
CA VAL A 173 -2.69 7.54 -7.88
C VAL A 173 -1.40 8.29 -8.24
N ARG A 174 -0.34 8.10 -7.45
CA ARG A 174 0.99 8.70 -7.68
C ARG A 174 1.83 7.96 -8.74
N GLY A 175 1.28 6.94 -9.40
CA GLY A 175 1.93 6.28 -10.55
C GLY A 175 2.89 5.15 -10.20
N ALA A 176 2.96 4.70 -8.95
CA ALA A 176 3.68 3.48 -8.62
C ALA A 176 2.89 2.28 -9.17
N THR A 177 3.51 1.56 -10.11
CA THR A 177 2.93 0.40 -10.76
C THR A 177 3.04 -0.84 -9.88
N GLU A 178 1.94 -1.24 -9.27
CA GLU A 178 1.65 -2.66 -9.08
C GLU A 178 0.98 -3.17 -10.38
N ASP A 179 1.10 -4.46 -10.64
CA ASP A 179 0.63 -5.15 -11.84
C ASP A 179 -0.78 -4.70 -12.32
N PHE A 180 -1.06 -4.86 -13.60
CA PHE A 180 -2.37 -4.53 -14.15
C PHE A 180 -3.43 -5.50 -13.60
N LEU A 181 -4.58 -4.96 -13.17
CA LEU A 181 -5.73 -5.80 -12.81
C LEU A 181 -6.27 -6.50 -14.05
N ASP A 182 -6.69 -7.75 -13.90
CA ASP A 182 -7.37 -8.52 -14.96
C ASP A 182 -8.58 -7.74 -15.51
N GLY A 183 -8.70 -7.65 -16.84
CA GLY A 183 -9.71 -6.87 -17.54
C GLY A 183 -9.43 -5.36 -17.60
N TYR A 184 -8.28 -4.95 -17.06
CA TYR A 184 -7.74 -3.59 -17.11
C TYR A 184 -6.33 -3.50 -17.68
N GLU A 185 -5.86 -4.57 -18.32
CA GLU A 185 -4.56 -4.58 -18.98
C GLU A 185 -4.58 -3.71 -20.23
N PRO A 186 -3.65 -2.74 -20.33
CA PRO A 186 -3.52 -1.94 -21.52
C PRO A 186 -3.05 -2.81 -22.68
N VAL A 187 -3.59 -2.55 -23.87
CA VAL A 187 -3.19 -3.23 -25.11
C VAL A 187 -3.10 -2.23 -26.25
N ILE A 188 -2.17 -2.51 -27.16
CA ILE A 188 -1.99 -1.79 -28.41
C ILE A 188 -2.24 -2.79 -29.53
N ILE A 189 -3.30 -2.57 -30.31
CA ILE A 189 -3.63 -3.36 -31.49
C ILE A 189 -3.08 -2.64 -32.71
N THR A 190 -2.30 -3.33 -33.53
CA THR A 190 -1.92 -2.87 -34.87
C THR A 190 -2.71 -3.66 -35.88
N LEU A 191 -3.51 -2.98 -36.71
CA LEU A 191 -4.27 -3.60 -37.79
C LEU A 191 -3.40 -3.79 -39.03
N LYS A 192 -3.79 -4.72 -39.91
CA LYS A 192 -3.08 -5.00 -41.16
C LYS A 192 -3.03 -3.80 -42.11
N ASN A 193 -4.03 -2.91 -42.03
CA ASN A 193 -4.05 -1.64 -42.76
C ASN A 193 -3.10 -0.57 -42.18
N GLY A 194 -2.35 -0.88 -41.12
CA GLY A 194 -1.40 0.02 -40.46
C GLY A 194 -2.01 0.90 -39.36
N GLN A 195 -3.33 0.91 -39.18
CA GLN A 195 -3.97 1.64 -38.10
C GLN A 195 -3.61 1.05 -36.73
N THR A 196 -3.35 1.91 -35.76
CA THR A 196 -3.13 1.50 -34.36
C THR A 196 -4.28 1.92 -33.47
N VAL A 197 -4.68 1.03 -32.58
CA VAL A 197 -5.76 1.26 -31.63
C VAL A 197 -5.24 0.95 -30.23
N ARG A 198 -5.40 1.92 -29.32
CA ARG A 198 -5.00 1.79 -27.92
C ARG A 198 -6.24 1.68 -27.06
N GLY A 199 -6.19 0.76 -26.10
CA GLY A 199 -7.30 0.55 -25.19
C GLY A 199 -6.97 -0.43 -24.09
N VAL A 200 -8.03 -0.90 -23.44
CA VAL A 200 -7.98 -1.88 -22.37
C VAL A 200 -8.60 -3.18 -22.86
N ARG A 201 -7.93 -4.32 -22.68
CA ARG A 201 -8.47 -5.63 -23.08
C ARG A 201 -9.68 -5.97 -22.21
N LYS A 202 -10.82 -6.27 -22.85
CA LYS A 202 -12.05 -6.71 -22.16
C LYS A 202 -12.32 -8.19 -22.37
N ASN A 203 -12.00 -8.71 -23.54
CA ASN A 203 -12.09 -10.13 -23.84
C ASN A 203 -11.15 -10.49 -25.00
N GLY A 204 -10.88 -11.79 -25.20
CA GLY A 204 -10.17 -12.27 -26.37
C GLY A 204 -10.19 -13.78 -26.47
N ASP A 205 -10.25 -14.27 -27.70
CA ASP A 205 -10.20 -15.67 -28.07
C ASP A 205 -9.26 -15.88 -29.28
N LEU A 206 -9.28 -17.08 -29.86
CA LEU A 206 -8.44 -17.44 -31.02
C LEU A 206 -8.81 -16.70 -32.31
N PHE A 207 -10.02 -16.15 -32.40
CA PHE A 207 -10.59 -15.51 -33.57
C PHE A 207 -10.81 -14.01 -33.39
N SER A 208 -10.98 -13.53 -32.15
CA SER A 208 -11.32 -12.14 -31.86
C SER A 208 -10.54 -11.58 -30.66
N VAL A 209 -10.40 -10.26 -30.64
CA VAL A 209 -9.99 -9.51 -29.44
C VAL A 209 -10.94 -8.34 -29.25
N GLN A 210 -11.41 -8.14 -28.02
CA GLN A 210 -12.30 -7.04 -27.66
C GLN A 210 -11.59 -6.07 -26.74
N ILE A 211 -11.62 -4.80 -27.10
CA ILE A 211 -11.00 -3.73 -26.33
C ILE A 211 -12.00 -2.61 -26.07
N MET A 212 -11.79 -1.90 -24.97
CA MET A 212 -12.44 -0.61 -24.72
C MET A 212 -11.45 0.51 -25.04
N ASP A 213 -11.83 1.40 -25.94
CA ASP A 213 -11.01 2.58 -26.28
C ASP A 213 -11.19 3.71 -25.25
N GLY A 214 -10.38 4.78 -25.38
CA GLY A 214 -10.46 5.96 -24.51
C GLY A 214 -11.76 6.77 -24.62
N ARG A 215 -12.67 6.40 -25.54
CA ARG A 215 -14.01 6.98 -25.71
C ARG A 215 -15.11 6.05 -25.16
N GLU A 216 -14.73 5.07 -24.35
CA GLU A 216 -15.62 4.07 -23.74
C GLU A 216 -16.36 3.17 -24.74
N ARG A 217 -15.85 3.06 -25.98
CA ARG A 217 -16.44 2.19 -26.99
C ARG A 217 -15.81 0.81 -26.92
N ILE A 218 -16.64 -0.20 -26.73
CA ILE A 218 -16.23 -1.60 -26.89
C ILE A 218 -16.14 -1.89 -28.39
N GLN A 219 -14.98 -2.34 -28.83
CA GLN A 219 -14.70 -2.68 -30.21
C GLN A 219 -14.10 -4.08 -30.28
N GLY A 220 -14.66 -4.89 -31.17
CA GLY A 220 -14.13 -6.21 -31.51
C GLY A 220 -13.29 -6.13 -32.77
N TYR A 221 -12.14 -6.79 -32.75
CA TYR A 221 -11.25 -6.94 -33.89
C TYR A 221 -11.05 -8.41 -34.18
N LEU A 222 -11.29 -8.82 -35.42
CA LEU A 222 -10.99 -10.18 -35.87
C LEU A 222 -9.47 -10.36 -35.96
N ARG A 223 -8.96 -11.48 -35.48
CA ARG A 223 -7.53 -11.83 -35.58
C ARG A 223 -7.04 -11.85 -37.02
N ALA A 224 -7.93 -12.12 -37.97
CA ALA A 224 -7.65 -12.04 -39.41
C ALA A 224 -7.28 -10.62 -39.87
N ASP A 225 -7.77 -9.57 -39.22
CA ASP A 225 -7.52 -8.16 -39.58
C ASP A 225 -6.44 -7.51 -38.71
N VAL A 226 -6.03 -8.19 -37.65
CA VAL A 226 -5.01 -7.75 -36.71
C VAL A 226 -3.64 -8.24 -37.16
N LYS A 227 -2.68 -7.31 -37.27
CA LYS A 227 -1.28 -7.62 -37.51
C LYS A 227 -0.58 -8.04 -36.22
N ASP A 228 -0.83 -7.32 -35.13
CA ASP A 228 -0.17 -7.54 -33.84
C ASP A 228 -1.02 -7.03 -32.67
N VAL A 229 -0.89 -7.68 -31.51
CA VAL A 229 -1.49 -7.25 -30.24
C VAL A 229 -0.41 -7.26 -29.18
N GLN A 230 0.04 -6.08 -28.78
CA GLN A 230 1.09 -5.94 -27.77
C GLN A 230 0.50 -5.54 -26.42
N PRO A 231 0.98 -6.12 -25.30
CA PRO A 231 0.73 -5.58 -23.97
C PRO A 231 1.26 -4.16 -23.88
N GLY A 232 0.43 -3.24 -23.38
CA GLY A 232 0.88 -1.90 -23.03
C GLY A 232 1.76 -1.93 -21.79
N LYS A 233 2.83 -1.13 -21.78
CA LYS A 233 3.69 -0.97 -20.59
C LYS A 233 3.22 0.13 -19.65
N GLN A 234 2.27 0.94 -20.09
CA GLN A 234 1.76 2.10 -19.36
C GLN A 234 0.27 1.92 -19.08
N SER A 235 -0.11 2.19 -17.83
CA SER A 235 -1.51 2.22 -17.41
C SER A 235 -2.31 3.25 -18.21
N ALA A 236 -3.57 2.93 -18.51
CA ALA A 236 -4.52 3.91 -19.05
C ALA A 236 -4.94 4.96 -18.00
N MET A 237 -4.80 4.63 -16.70
CA MET A 237 -4.97 5.60 -15.62
C MET A 237 -3.76 6.56 -15.63
N PRO A 238 -4.00 7.89 -15.77
CA PRO A 238 -2.92 8.86 -15.76
C PRO A 238 -2.29 8.97 -14.37
N VAL A 239 -1.02 9.39 -14.33
CA VAL A 239 -0.33 9.72 -13.08
C VAL A 239 -0.81 11.08 -12.59
N PHE A 240 -1.18 11.14 -11.31
CA PHE A 240 -1.55 12.38 -10.63
C PHE A 240 -0.40 12.77 -9.70
N GLY A 241 0.56 13.54 -10.20
CA GLY A 241 1.63 14.13 -9.39
C GLY A 241 1.10 15.24 -8.46
N PRO A 242 1.91 15.73 -7.50
CA PRO A 242 1.53 16.80 -6.58
C PRO A 242 1.04 18.08 -7.29
N GLU A 243 1.47 18.32 -8.53
CA GLU A 243 1.09 19.47 -9.33
C GLU A 243 -0.33 19.35 -9.90
N ARG A 244 -0.79 18.12 -10.16
CA ARG A 244 -2.13 17.83 -10.71
C ARG A 244 -3.16 17.53 -9.62
N LEU A 245 -2.69 16.93 -8.53
CA LEU A 245 -3.49 16.60 -7.36
C LEU A 245 -2.65 16.90 -6.12
N SER A 246 -2.97 17.99 -5.43
CA SER A 246 -2.25 18.41 -4.23
C SER A 246 -2.33 17.35 -3.13
N GLU A 247 -1.44 17.38 -2.14
CA GLU A 247 -1.53 16.46 -0.99
C GLU A 247 -2.84 16.64 -0.20
N SER A 248 -3.36 17.87 -0.13
CA SER A 248 -4.67 18.14 0.50
C SER A 248 -5.80 17.49 -0.31
N ASP A 249 -5.84 17.70 -1.62
CA ASP A 249 -6.89 17.12 -2.47
C ASP A 249 -6.79 15.59 -2.54
N LEU A 250 -5.58 15.04 -2.47
CA LEU A 250 -5.37 13.60 -2.36
C LEU A 250 -5.94 13.06 -1.05
N ASN A 251 -5.68 13.75 0.07
CA ASN A 251 -6.23 13.37 1.37
C ASN A 251 -7.76 13.44 1.39
N ASP A 252 -8.34 14.47 0.79
CA ASP A 252 -9.79 14.61 0.60
C ASP A 252 -10.33 13.52 -0.32
N LEU A 253 -9.66 13.20 -1.43
CA LEU A 253 -10.05 12.09 -2.30
C LEU A 253 -10.07 10.76 -1.55
N LEU A 254 -9.03 10.48 -0.75
CA LEU A 254 -8.96 9.26 0.07
C LEU A 254 -10.04 9.25 1.15
N ALA A 255 -10.43 10.41 1.67
CA ALA A 255 -11.56 10.59 2.57
C ALA A 255 -12.85 10.05 1.96
N TYR A 256 -13.14 10.50 0.74
CA TYR A 256 -14.30 10.07 -0.03
C TYR A 256 -14.21 8.58 -0.39
N LEU A 257 -13.09 8.11 -0.95
CA LEU A 257 -12.94 6.70 -1.33
C LEU A 257 -13.07 5.75 -0.13
N GLY A 258 -12.70 6.20 1.07
CA GLY A 258 -12.91 5.46 2.32
C GLY A 258 -14.38 5.27 2.72
N THR A 259 -15.29 6.12 2.23
CA THR A 259 -16.74 5.94 2.46
C THR A 259 -17.36 4.91 1.51
N LEU A 260 -16.69 4.59 0.40
CA LEU A 260 -17.16 3.65 -0.61
C LEU A 260 -16.93 2.19 -0.16
N LYS A 261 -17.94 1.63 0.51
CA LYS A 261 -17.92 0.27 1.10
C LYS A 261 -18.80 -0.75 0.37
N GLY A 262 -19.38 -0.36 -0.77
CA GLY A 262 -20.34 -1.13 -1.53
C GLY A 262 -21.24 -0.20 -2.35
N PHE A 263 -22.11 -0.78 -3.17
CA PHE A 263 -23.17 -0.01 -3.84
C PHE A 263 -24.13 0.52 -2.77
N ASP A 264 -24.25 1.84 -2.67
CA ASP A 264 -25.22 2.52 -1.83
C ASP A 264 -26.28 3.20 -2.72
N PRO A 265 -27.53 2.69 -2.76
CA PRO A 265 -28.59 3.26 -3.59
C PRO A 265 -29.06 4.65 -3.13
N SER A 266 -28.64 5.12 -1.95
CA SER A 266 -29.00 6.44 -1.43
C SER A 266 -28.11 7.57 -1.95
N VAL A 267 -26.94 7.24 -2.53
CA VAL A 267 -25.96 8.19 -3.07
C VAL A 267 -26.13 8.26 -4.60
N LYS A 268 -26.45 9.44 -5.15
CA LYS A 268 -26.71 9.66 -6.59
C LYS A 268 -25.61 10.45 -7.28
#